data_AF-A0A4U2DY37-F1
#
_entry.id   AF-A0A4U2DY37-F1
#
_cell.length_a   1.000
_cell.length_b   1.000
_cell.length_c   1.000
_cell.angle_alpha   90.00
_cell.angle_beta   90.00
_cell.angle_gamma   90.00
#
_symmetry.space_group_name_H-M   'P 1'
#
loop_
_entity.id
_entity.type
_entity.pdbx_description
1 polymer ?
#
loop_
_entity_poly.entity_id
_entity_poly.type
_entity_poly.pdbx_seq_one_letter_code
_entity_poly.pdbx_strand_id
1 'polypeptide(L)'
;MTESVRLLQIANRMKEEQLSKKELLATGNNVNVSDEVVGSLPRLIYNHCLNKTKLRRFTSFGTNTFQDLIQDAINKGVITEPVFHNKQHLFTRHDIARLWEHFGFSSYRDEHEPRAIAVENQKGGTGK
;
A
#
# COMPACT_ATOMS: atom_id res chain seq x y z
N MET A 1 42.25 -34.88 8.15
CA MET A 1 41.02 -34.23 8.65
C MET A 1 39.85 -35.17 8.41
N THR A 2 39.11 -35.52 9.47
CA THR A 2 37.89 -36.33 9.38
C THR A 2 36.78 -35.54 8.69
N GLU A 3 35.94 -36.23 7.92
CA GLU A 3 34.86 -35.62 7.13
C GLU A 3 33.87 -34.82 7.99
N SER A 4 33.65 -35.25 9.23
CA SER A 4 32.87 -34.53 10.23
C SER A 4 33.40 -33.12 10.55
N VAL A 5 34.72 -32.96 10.64
CA VAL A 5 35.37 -31.66 10.91
C VAL A 5 35.18 -30.72 9.73
N ARG A 6 35.23 -31.24 8.51
CA ARG A 6 34.98 -30.46 7.29
C ARG A 6 33.53 -29.97 7.21
N LEU A 7 32.56 -30.82 7.55
CA LEU A 7 31.14 -30.44 7.57
C LEU A 7 30.85 -29.38 8.65
N LEU A 8 31.47 -29.48 9.82
CA LEU A 8 31.38 -28.47 10.88
C LEU A 8 31.94 -27.12 10.45
N GLN A 9 33.08 -27.10 9.75
CA GLN A 9 33.66 -25.87 9.22
C GLN A 9 32.76 -25.20 8.17
N ILE A 10 32.12 -25.98 7.30
CA ILE A 10 31.17 -25.47 6.31
C ILE A 10 29.92 -24.90 7.00
N ALA A 11 29.38 -25.61 7.99
CA ALA A 11 28.21 -25.15 8.75
C ALA A 11 28.48 -23.82 9.49
N ASN A 12 29.66 -23.67 10.10
CA ASN A 12 30.05 -22.44 10.78
C ASN A 12 30.16 -21.27 9.79
N ARG A 13 30.79 -21.49 8.63
CA ARG A 13 30.89 -20.46 7.59
C ARG A 13 29.52 -20.03 7.05
N MET A 14 28.60 -20.98 6.81
CA MET A 14 27.24 -20.67 6.37
C MET A 14 26.47 -19.84 7.40
N LYS A 15 26.67 -20.11 8.70
CA LYS A 15 26.04 -19.36 9.79
C LYS A 15 26.54 -17.92 9.86
N GLU A 16 27.84 -17.72 9.69
CA GLU A 16 28.47 -16.39 9.67
C GLU A 16 27.99 -15.56 8.47
N GLU A 17 27.95 -16.16 7.27
CA GLU A 17 27.46 -15.50 6.06
C GLU A 17 25.98 -15.12 6.15
N GLN A 18 25.16 -15.95 6.80
CA GLN A 18 23.73 -15.68 6.99
C GLN A 18 23.49 -14.48 7.93
N LEU A 19 24.32 -14.31 8.96
CA LEU A 19 24.26 -13.16 9.87
C LEU A 19 24.58 -11.86 9.12
N SER A 20 25.66 -11.84 8.34
CA SER A 20 26.07 -10.67 7.54
C SER A 20 25.00 -10.22 6.55
N LYS A 21 24.29 -11.16 5.89
CA LYS A 21 23.19 -10.81 4.98
C LYS A 21 21.99 -10.19 5.68
N LYS A 22 21.68 -10.62 6.91
CA LYS A 22 20.61 -9.97 7.72
C LYS A 22 20.98 -8.54 8.08
N GLU A 23 22.24 -8.29 8.41
CA GLU A 23 22.75 -6.94 8.69
C GLU A 23 22.66 -6.06 7.45
N LEU A 24 23.06 -6.58 6.28
CA LEU A 24 22.93 -5.88 4.99
C LEU A 24 21.48 -5.53 4.65
N LEU A 25 20.54 -6.46 4.89
CA LEU A 25 19.10 -6.22 4.69
C LEU A 25 18.55 -5.17 5.66
N ALA A 26 19.00 -5.18 6.92
CA ALA A 26 18.62 -4.15 7.89
C ALA A 26 19.11 -2.76 7.48
N THR A 27 20.30 -2.65 6.88
CA THR A 27 20.82 -1.40 6.33
C THR A 27 20.18 -0.97 5.01
N GLY A 28 19.67 -1.91 4.21
CA GLY A 28 19.08 -1.66 2.89
C GLY A 28 17.62 -1.19 2.89
N ASN A 29 16.96 -1.12 4.05
CA ASN A 29 15.55 -0.73 4.15
C ASN A 29 15.28 0.78 4.02
N ASN A 30 16.31 1.63 3.89
CA ASN A 30 16.12 3.04 3.55
C ASN A 30 16.16 3.22 2.03
N VAL A 31 15.00 3.09 1.40
CA VAL A 31 14.79 3.58 0.04
C VAL A 31 14.71 5.11 0.11
N ASN A 32 15.85 5.77 -0.11
CA ASN A 32 15.86 7.21 -0.35
C ASN A 32 15.30 7.47 -1.75
N VAL A 33 14.07 7.95 -1.81
CA VAL A 33 13.45 8.47 -3.03
C VAL A 33 13.91 9.91 -3.18
N SER A 34 14.80 10.18 -4.14
CA SER A 34 15.18 11.55 -4.51
C SER A 34 14.34 12.06 -5.68
N ASP A 35 14.11 13.38 -5.69
CA ASP A 35 13.22 14.08 -6.62
C ASP A 35 13.65 14.03 -8.10
N GLU A 36 14.86 13.57 -8.41
CA GLU A 36 15.36 13.41 -9.78
C GLU A 36 14.67 12.27 -10.56
N VAL A 37 13.98 11.36 -9.86
CA VAL A 37 13.13 10.30 -10.46
C VAL A 37 11.71 10.82 -10.78
N VAL A 38 11.38 12.06 -10.37
CA VAL A 38 10.02 12.61 -10.27
C VAL A 38 9.69 13.53 -11.45
N GLY A 39 9.96 13.09 -12.68
CA GLY A 39 9.49 13.77 -13.90
C GLY A 39 8.01 13.48 -14.23
N SER A 40 7.48 12.40 -13.67
CA SER A 40 6.06 12.05 -13.72
C SER A 40 5.73 11.35 -12.42
N LEU A 41 4.63 11.75 -11.78
CA LEU A 41 4.09 11.06 -10.62
C LEU A 41 4.19 9.53 -10.85
N PRO A 42 4.80 8.74 -9.93
CA PRO A 42 5.06 7.33 -10.17
C PRO A 42 3.81 6.62 -10.67
N ARG A 43 3.92 5.82 -11.75
CA ARG A 43 2.78 5.08 -12.35
C ARG A 43 1.97 4.28 -11.30
N LEU A 44 2.64 3.85 -10.24
CA LEU A 44 2.04 3.20 -9.07
C LEU A 44 1.01 4.08 -8.37
N ILE A 45 1.29 5.38 -8.20
CA ILE A 45 0.34 6.33 -7.60
C ILE A 45 -0.92 6.45 -8.48
N TYR A 46 -0.78 6.54 -9.81
CA TYR A 46 -1.94 6.53 -10.72
C TYR A 46 -2.79 5.27 -10.61
N ASN A 47 -2.16 4.10 -10.54
CA ASN A 47 -2.86 2.82 -10.44
C ASN A 47 -3.70 2.72 -9.15
N HIS A 48 -3.34 3.51 -8.13
CA HIS A 48 -3.99 3.51 -6.83
C HIS A 48 -4.73 4.81 -6.52
N CYS A 49 -4.99 5.66 -7.51
CA CYS A 49 -5.83 6.86 -7.35
C CYS A 49 -7.12 6.76 -8.15
N LEU A 50 -8.16 7.45 -7.67
CA LEU A 50 -9.39 7.69 -8.42
C LEU A 50 -9.58 9.18 -8.67
N ASN A 51 -10.14 9.52 -9.83
CA ASN A 51 -10.59 10.88 -10.06
C ASN A 51 -11.98 11.12 -9.44
N LYS A 52 -12.34 12.41 -9.28
CA LYS A 52 -13.61 12.81 -8.65
C LYS A 52 -14.84 12.14 -9.27
N THR A 53 -14.89 12.05 -10.60
CA THR A 53 -16.02 11.46 -11.33
C THR A 53 -16.16 9.97 -11.04
N LYS A 54 -15.05 9.22 -11.00
CA LYS A 54 -15.04 7.79 -10.66
C LYS A 54 -15.39 7.59 -9.19
N LEU A 55 -14.85 8.41 -8.30
CA LEU A 55 -15.13 8.34 -6.86
C LEU A 55 -16.62 8.55 -6.55
N ARG A 56 -17.25 9.54 -7.19
CA ARG A 56 -18.69 9.82 -7.02
C ARG A 56 -19.58 8.63 -7.34
N ARG A 57 -19.19 7.75 -8.29
CA ARG A 57 -19.99 6.59 -8.68
C ARG A 57 -20.23 5.59 -7.54
N PHE A 58 -19.42 5.64 -6.49
CA PHE A 58 -19.57 4.82 -5.29
C PHE A 58 -20.52 5.44 -4.25
N THR A 59 -21.08 6.62 -4.54
CA THR A 59 -21.97 7.36 -3.64
C THR A 59 -23.30 7.64 -4.32
N SER A 60 -24.34 7.85 -3.52
CA SER A 60 -25.65 8.34 -3.97
C SER A 60 -25.70 9.87 -4.14
N PHE A 61 -24.62 10.58 -3.83
CA PHE A 61 -24.59 12.04 -3.86
C PHE A 61 -24.64 12.60 -5.29
N GLY A 62 -25.41 13.68 -5.45
CA GLY A 62 -25.41 14.49 -6.67
C GLY A 62 -24.06 15.16 -6.91
N THR A 63 -23.80 15.61 -8.15
CA THR A 63 -22.52 16.22 -8.54
C THR A 63 -22.10 17.40 -7.66
N ASN A 64 -23.05 18.31 -7.39
CA ASN A 64 -22.79 19.54 -6.64
C ASN A 64 -22.58 19.24 -5.16
N THR A 65 -23.50 18.48 -4.55
CA THR A 65 -23.38 18.01 -3.17
C THR A 65 -22.05 17.29 -2.94
N PHE A 66 -21.62 16.43 -3.88
CA PHE A 66 -20.34 15.76 -3.78
C PHE A 66 -19.13 16.70 -3.92
N GLN A 67 -19.24 17.81 -4.66
CA GLN A 67 -18.20 18.86 -4.67
C GLN A 67 -18.10 19.54 -3.32
N ASP A 68 -19.24 19.94 -2.76
CA ASP A 68 -19.29 20.70 -1.51
C ASP A 68 -18.77 19.85 -0.34
N LEU A 69 -19.17 18.57 -0.28
CA LEU A 69 -18.68 17.62 0.72
C LEU A 69 -17.17 17.39 0.66
N ILE A 70 -16.60 17.29 -0.56
CA ILE A 70 -15.15 17.13 -0.72
C ILE A 70 -14.43 18.40 -0.28
N GLN A 71 -14.93 19.57 -0.66
CA GLN A 71 -14.31 20.84 -0.26
C GLN A 71 -14.38 21.03 1.26
N ASP A 72 -15.51 20.69 1.87
CA ASP A 72 -15.69 20.71 3.32
C ASP A 72 -14.73 19.75 4.03
N ALA A 73 -14.54 18.53 3.50
CA ALA A 73 -13.57 17.57 4.02
C ALA A 73 -12.12 18.06 3.93
N ILE A 74 -11.75 18.78 2.85
CA ILE A 74 -10.43 19.42 2.72
C ILE A 74 -10.29 20.53 3.76
N ASN A 75 -11.30 21.40 3.88
CA ASN A 75 -11.28 22.54 4.82
C ASN A 75 -11.20 22.08 6.28
N LYS A 76 -11.81 20.95 6.62
CA LYS A 76 -11.75 20.32 7.95
C LYS A 76 -10.46 19.53 8.19
N GLY A 77 -9.59 19.39 7.19
CA GLY A 77 -8.34 18.64 7.29
C GLY A 77 -8.53 17.12 7.35
N VAL A 78 -9.69 16.60 6.94
CA VAL A 78 -9.96 15.14 6.87
C VAL A 78 -9.08 14.50 5.81
N ILE A 79 -8.95 15.18 4.66
CA ILE A 79 -8.04 14.82 3.58
C ILE A 79 -7.16 16.00 3.22
N THR A 80 -5.98 15.73 2.70
CA THR A 80 -5.12 16.76 2.10
C THR A 80 -5.64 17.16 0.72
N GLU A 81 -5.10 18.24 0.16
CA GLU A 81 -5.42 18.63 -1.20
C GLU A 81 -5.15 17.49 -2.19
N PRO A 82 -6.13 17.13 -3.06
CA PRO A 82 -5.96 16.06 -4.02
C PRO A 82 -4.85 16.36 -5.02
N VAL A 83 -4.14 15.31 -5.45
CA VAL A 83 -3.07 15.47 -6.45
C VAL A 83 -3.66 15.96 -7.76
N PHE A 84 -3.24 17.14 -8.22
CA PHE A 84 -3.67 17.68 -9.50
C PHE A 84 -2.76 17.22 -10.63
N HIS A 85 -3.29 16.45 -11.57
CA HIS A 85 -2.54 16.00 -12.73
C HIS A 85 -3.44 15.81 -13.96
N ASN A 86 -2.94 16.13 -15.16
CA ASN A 86 -3.68 16.02 -16.43
C ASN A 86 -5.10 16.63 -16.34
N LYS A 87 -5.22 17.81 -15.71
CA LYS A 87 -6.50 18.52 -15.50
C LYS A 87 -7.52 17.75 -14.65
N GLN A 88 -7.07 16.80 -13.83
CA GLN A 88 -7.93 16.01 -12.94
C GLN A 88 -7.38 16.05 -11.51
N HIS A 89 -8.30 16.10 -10.55
CA HIS A 89 -8.00 15.83 -9.14
C HIS A 89 -8.01 14.32 -8.90
N LEU A 90 -6.91 13.81 -8.35
CA LEU A 90 -6.68 12.41 -8.04
C LEU A 90 -6.64 12.22 -6.52
N PHE A 91 -7.49 11.32 -6.05
CA PHE A 91 -7.64 10.95 -4.64
C PHE A 91 -6.97 9.61 -4.42
N THR A 92 -6.09 9.51 -3.43
CA THR A 92 -5.42 8.26 -3.07
C THR A 92 -6.41 7.31 -2.38
N ARG A 93 -6.08 6.01 -2.31
CA ARG A 93 -6.88 5.05 -1.52
C ARG A 93 -7.03 5.46 -0.06
N HIS A 94 -6.01 6.11 0.51
CA HIS A 94 -6.04 6.57 1.90
C HIS A 94 -6.99 7.76 2.07
N ASP A 95 -6.99 8.71 1.14
CA ASP A 95 -7.95 9.83 1.15
C ASP A 95 -9.38 9.30 1.01
N ILE A 96 -9.59 8.34 0.10
CA ILE A 96 -10.91 7.73 -0.11
C ILE A 96 -11.40 7.01 1.15
N ALA A 97 -10.53 6.25 1.82
CA ALA A 97 -10.88 5.57 3.07
C ALA A 97 -11.29 6.58 4.17
N ARG A 98 -10.53 7.67 4.33
CA ARG A 98 -10.86 8.74 5.30
C ARG A 98 -12.16 9.45 4.94
N LEU A 99 -12.42 9.69 3.66
CA LEU A 99 -13.70 10.25 3.20
C LEU A 99 -14.87 9.33 3.53
N TRP A 100 -14.73 8.01 3.36
CA TRP A 100 -15.78 7.05 3.71
C TRP A 100 -16.08 7.03 5.19
N GLU A 101 -15.05 7.04 6.02
CA GLU A 101 -15.21 7.19 7.47
C GLU A 101 -15.89 8.51 7.82
N HIS A 102 -15.46 9.63 7.22
CA HIS A 102 -16.02 10.95 7.49
C HIS A 102 -17.48 11.10 7.03
N PHE A 103 -17.86 10.49 5.91
CA PHE A 103 -19.23 10.48 5.42
C PHE A 103 -20.12 9.45 6.12
N GLY A 104 -19.56 8.65 7.04
CA GLY A 104 -20.30 7.67 7.82
C GLY A 104 -20.71 6.43 7.04
N PHE A 105 -19.95 6.05 6.01
CA PHE A 105 -20.14 4.76 5.35
C PHE A 105 -19.67 3.63 6.27
N SER A 106 -20.45 2.55 6.33
CA SER A 106 -20.03 1.33 7.02
C SER A 106 -18.82 0.71 6.31
N SER A 107 -17.83 0.33 7.10
CA SER A 107 -16.71 -0.48 6.66
C SER A 107 -17.06 -1.96 6.70
N TYR A 108 -16.28 -2.78 6.00
CA TYR A 108 -16.45 -4.23 6.04
C TYR A 108 -16.44 -4.79 7.48
N ARG A 109 -15.62 -4.22 8.35
CA ARG A 109 -15.47 -4.64 9.76
C ARG A 109 -16.71 -4.32 10.59
N ASP A 110 -17.49 -3.31 10.24
CA ASP A 110 -18.68 -2.92 11.01
C ASP A 110 -19.83 -3.91 10.82
N GLU A 111 -19.84 -4.63 9.69
CA GLU A 111 -20.92 -5.53 9.30
C GLU A 111 -20.53 -7.01 9.36
N HIS A 112 -19.23 -7.32 9.51
CA HIS A 112 -18.72 -8.69 9.35
C HIS A 112 -17.70 -9.08 10.42
N GLU A 113 -17.87 -10.31 10.92
CA GLU A 113 -16.90 -10.96 11.80
C GLU A 113 -15.67 -11.46 11.04
N PRO A 114 -14.49 -11.54 11.69
CA PRO A 114 -13.28 -12.10 11.09
C PRO A 114 -13.49 -13.53 10.58
N ARG A 115 -13.04 -13.82 9.35
CA ARG A 115 -13.10 -15.16 8.74
C ARG A 115 -11.71 -15.61 8.30
N ALA A 116 -11.27 -16.76 8.82
CA ALA A 116 -10.03 -17.39 8.36
C ALA A 116 -10.28 -18.16 7.06
N ILE A 117 -9.45 -17.92 6.04
CA ILE A 117 -9.50 -18.62 4.76
C ILE A 117 -8.15 -19.33 4.56
N ALA A 118 -8.18 -20.67 4.58
CA ALA A 118 -7.02 -21.50 4.29
C ALA A 118 -6.97 -21.81 2.78
N VAL A 119 -5.82 -21.53 2.15
CA VAL A 119 -5.61 -21.70 0.72
C VAL A 119 -4.50 -22.73 0.53
N GLU A 120 -4.85 -23.97 0.16
CA GLU A 120 -3.88 -25.07 0.09
C GLU A 120 -3.53 -25.47 -1.35
N ASN A 121 -2.22 -25.63 -1.66
CA ASN A 121 -1.74 -26.44 -2.78
C ASN A 121 -0.83 -27.56 -2.34
N GLN A 122 -0.93 -28.68 -3.04
CA GLN A 122 0.12 -29.70 -3.04
C GLN A 122 1.24 -29.39 -4.05
N LYS A 123 0.98 -28.53 -5.05
CA LYS A 123 1.96 -28.11 -6.06
C LYS A 123 2.55 -26.73 -5.76
N GLY A 124 3.88 -26.61 -5.81
CA GLY A 124 4.58 -25.33 -5.71
C GLY A 124 4.41 -24.43 -6.94
N GLY A 125 4.56 -23.11 -6.77
CA GLY A 125 4.58 -22.14 -7.86
C GLY A 125 3.21 -21.79 -8.46
N THR A 126 2.12 -21.95 -7.72
CA THR A 126 0.76 -21.73 -8.23
C THR A 126 0.12 -20.41 -7.79
N GLY A 127 0.87 -19.54 -7.11
CA GLY A 127 0.31 -18.29 -6.57
C GLY A 127 -0.69 -18.50 -5.43
N LYS A 128 -0.56 -19.61 -4.71
CA LYS A 128 -1.14 -19.81 -3.37
C LYS A 128 -0.04 -19.55 -2.37
#